data_AF-Q1N0D5-F1
#
_entry.id   AF-Q1N0D5-F1
#
_cell.length_a   1.000
_cell.length_b   1.000
_cell.length_c   1.000
_cell.angle_alpha   90.00
_cell.angle_beta   90.00
_cell.angle_gamma   90.00
#
_symmetry.space_group_name_H-M   'P 1'
#
loop_
_entity.id
_entity.type
_entity.pdbx_description
1 polymer ?
#
loop_
_entity_poly.entity_id
_entity_poly.type
_entity_poly.pdbx_seq_one_letter_code
_entity_poly.pdbx_strand_id
1 'polypeptide(L)'
;MILYLLFSLAVTVGLCFLAFKYFSAQIYQHKLKLDDGRGYYLIVMIVVAFFCSAAAYYMGAVLGFDQTPQQQKQLTAAILLNAVIALLALTFGLIRFRQGERY
;
A
#
# COMPACT_ATOMS: atom_id res chain seq x y z
N MET A 1 17.77 -6.58 9.22
CA MET A 1 17.16 -6.73 7.88
C MET A 1 15.78 -7.38 7.94
N ILE A 2 15.61 -8.61 8.44
CA ILE A 2 14.29 -9.29 8.45
C ILE A 2 13.24 -8.53 9.27
N LEU A 3 13.56 -8.12 10.51
CA LEU A 3 12.65 -7.32 11.34
C LEU A 3 12.26 -6.00 10.68
N TYR A 4 13.21 -5.35 10.01
CA TYR A 4 12.98 -4.12 9.26
C TYR A 4 12.01 -4.34 8.10
N LEU A 5 12.20 -5.42 7.35
CA LEU A 5 11.32 -5.81 6.25
C LEU A 5 9.91 -6.11 6.77
N LEU A 6 9.78 -6.92 7.82
CA LEU A 6 8.50 -7.24 8.44
C LEU A 6 7.77 -5.99 8.96
N PHE A 7 8.51 -5.05 9.56
CA PHE A 7 7.94 -3.80 10.03
C PHE A 7 7.43 -2.92 8.89
N SER A 8 8.25 -2.70 7.86
CA SER A 8 7.87 -1.93 6.67
C SER A 8 6.64 -2.54 5.98
N LEU A 9 6.60 -3.86 5.91
CA LEU A 9 5.51 -4.61 5.31
C LEU A 9 4.23 -4.50 6.14
N ALA A 10 4.31 -4.65 7.46
CA ALA A 10 3.18 -4.49 8.36
C ALA A 10 2.58 -3.08 8.27
N VAL A 11 3.43 -2.05 8.21
CA VAL A 11 2.99 -0.66 8.01
C VAL A 11 2.27 -0.49 6.67
N THR A 12 2.85 -1.01 5.59
CA THR A 12 2.27 -0.92 4.24
C THR A 12 0.91 -1.62 4.17
N VAL A 13 0.82 -2.85 4.69
CA VAL A 13 -0.45 -3.61 4.78
C VAL A 13 -1.48 -2.87 5.63
N GLY A 14 -1.07 -2.33 6.78
CA GLY A 14 -1.94 -1.56 7.68
C GLY A 14 -2.54 -0.33 6.99
N LEU A 15 -1.71 0.45 6.28
CA LEU A 15 -2.16 1.63 5.54
C LEU A 15 -3.11 1.25 4.39
N CYS A 16 -2.79 0.20 3.64
CA CYS A 16 -3.65 -0.31 2.57
C CYS A 16 -5.01 -0.77 3.12
N PHE A 17 -5.02 -1.48 4.25
CA PHE A 17 -6.25 -1.95 4.89
C PHE A 17 -7.09 -0.79 5.44
N LEU A 18 -6.46 0.21 6.05
CA LEU A 18 -7.13 1.41 6.53
C LEU A 18 -7.76 2.20 5.39
N ALA A 19 -7.03 2.39 4.28
CA ALA A 19 -7.55 3.03 3.08
C ALA A 19 -8.76 2.25 2.55
N PHE A 20 -8.64 0.93 2.40
CA PHE A 20 -9.74 0.07 1.97
C PHE A 20 -10.98 0.25 2.86
N LYS A 21 -10.83 0.15 4.19
CA LYS A 21 -11.93 0.29 5.15
C LYS A 21 -12.58 1.67 5.07
N TYR A 22 -11.79 2.73 4.93
CA TYR A 22 -12.28 4.11 4.83
C TYR A 22 -13.15 4.31 3.58
N PHE A 23 -12.67 3.91 2.41
CA PHE A 23 -13.42 4.03 1.16
C PHE A 23 -14.62 3.08 1.12
N SER A 24 -14.51 1.86 1.67
CA SER A 24 -15.67 0.97 1.82
C SER A 24 -16.78 1.61 2.65
N ALA A 25 -16.44 2.26 3.77
CA ALA A 25 -17.41 2.91 4.62
C ALA A 25 -18.09 4.11 3.93
N GLN A 26 -17.33 4.92 3.19
CA GLN A 26 -17.89 6.06 2.46
C GLN A 26 -18.82 5.67 1.31
N ILE A 27 -18.47 4.61 0.58
CA ILE A 27 -19.30 4.04 -0.47
C ILE A 27 -20.61 3.49 0.12
N TYR A 28 -20.52 2.73 1.23
CA TYR A 28 -21.71 2.17 1.88
C TYR A 28 -22.64 3.26 2.44
N GLN A 29 -22.08 4.34 2.97
CA GLN A 29 -22.83 5.50 3.45
C GLN A 29 -23.37 6.40 2.31
N HIS A 30 -23.26 5.99 1.04
CA HIS A 30 -23.74 6.72 -0.15
C HIS A 30 -23.17 8.14 -0.26
N LYS A 31 -22.07 8.45 0.42
CA LYS A 31 -21.40 9.75 0.35
C LYS A 31 -20.57 9.92 -0.92
N LEU A 32 -20.20 8.81 -1.55
CA LEU A 32 -19.49 8.79 -2.82
C LEU A 32 -20.15 7.85 -3.81
N LYS A 33 -20.26 8.32 -5.05
CA LYS A 33 -20.63 7.48 -6.19
C LYS A 33 -19.53 6.45 -6.42
N LEU A 34 -19.89 5.24 -6.84
CA LEU A 34 -18.95 4.12 -6.92
C LEU A 34 -17.79 4.38 -7.90
N ASP A 35 -18.08 5.03 -9.03
CA ASP A 35 -17.06 5.40 -10.02
C ASP A 35 -16.04 6.39 -9.46
N ASP A 36 -16.49 7.42 -8.75
CA ASP A 36 -15.61 8.38 -8.08
C ASP A 36 -14.82 7.71 -6.95
N GLY A 37 -15.48 6.86 -6.15
CA GLY A 37 -14.85 6.12 -5.06
C GLY A 37 -13.72 5.20 -5.51
N ARG A 38 -13.87 4.52 -6.65
CA ARG A 38 -12.80 3.71 -7.26
C ARG A 38 -11.63 4.58 -7.72
N GLY A 39 -11.91 5.73 -8.33
CA GLY A 39 -10.90 6.70 -8.75
C GLY A 39 -10.08 7.23 -7.59
N TYR A 40 -10.73 7.72 -6.53
CA TYR A 40 -10.04 8.22 -5.34
C TYR A 40 -9.26 7.11 -4.62
N TYR A 41 -9.81 5.90 -4.53
CA TYR A 41 -9.10 4.77 -3.94
C TYR A 41 -7.82 4.45 -4.72
N LEU A 42 -7.88 4.44 -6.05
CA LEU A 42 -6.70 4.22 -6.90
C LEU A 42 -5.61 5.25 -6.63
N ILE A 43 -5.97 6.55 -6.58
CA ILE A 43 -5.02 7.62 -6.28
C ILE A 43 -4.39 7.40 -4.90
N VAL A 44 -5.19 7.10 -3.88
CA VAL A 44 -4.69 6.87 -2.51
C VAL A 44 -3.75 5.66 -2.45
N MET A 45 -4.07 4.57 -3.14
CA MET A 45 -3.21 3.39 -3.17
C MET A 45 -1.87 3.66 -3.85
N ILE A 46 -1.84 4.47 -4.91
CA ILE A 46 -0.58 4.91 -5.55
C ILE A 46 0.24 5.77 -4.59
N VAL A 47 -0.40 6.71 -3.90
CA VAL A 47 0.23 7.57 -2.90
C VAL A 47 0.83 6.71 -1.78
N VAL A 48 0.07 5.77 -1.22
CA VAL A 48 0.56 4.84 -0.19
C VAL A 48 1.74 4.02 -0.70
N ALA A 49 1.64 3.45 -1.91
CA ALA A 49 2.72 2.67 -2.51
C ALA A 49 4.01 3.48 -2.64
N PHE A 50 3.91 4.71 -3.13
CA PHE A 50 5.05 5.62 -3.30
C PHE A 50 5.67 6.02 -1.96
N PHE A 51 4.87 6.52 -1.02
CA PHE A 51 5.38 7.01 0.27
C PHE A 51 5.93 5.87 1.14
N CYS A 52 5.27 4.70 1.18
CA CYS A 52 5.81 3.53 1.90
C CYS A 52 7.13 3.05 1.29
N SER A 53 7.23 3.02 -0.03
CA SER A 53 8.46 2.65 -0.74
C SER A 53 9.60 3.64 -0.49
N ALA A 54 9.31 4.94 -0.58
CA ALA A 54 10.29 5.99 -0.32
C ALA A 54 10.75 6.00 1.14
N ALA A 55 9.83 5.85 2.09
CA ALA A 55 10.16 5.74 3.51
C ALA A 55 10.99 4.48 3.80
N ALA A 56 10.67 3.35 3.18
CA ALA A 56 11.43 2.11 3.30
C ALA A 56 12.84 2.22 2.67
N TYR A 57 13.03 3.05 1.64
CA TYR A 57 14.36 3.36 1.13
C TYR A 57 15.14 4.25 2.12
N TYR A 58 14.54 5.36 2.55
CA TYR A 58 15.20 6.35 3.39
C TYR A 58 15.58 5.80 4.77
N MET A 59 14.65 5.13 5.46
CA MET A 59 14.95 4.46 6.72
C MET A 59 16.01 3.37 6.54
N GLY A 60 16.01 2.70 5.39
CA GLY A 60 17.00 1.69 5.03
C GLY A 60 18.40 2.27 4.89
N ALA A 61 18.51 3.43 4.24
CA ALA A 61 19.75 4.16 4.06
C ALA A 61 20.29 4.68 5.41
N VAL A 62 19.43 5.25 6.27
CA VAL A 62 19.82 5.73 7.61
C VAL A 62 20.36 4.60 8.50
N LEU A 63 19.80 3.40 8.39
CA LEU A 63 20.25 2.22 9.13
C LEU A 63 21.53 1.58 8.54
N GLY A 64 22.09 2.14 7.47
CA GLY A 64 23.35 1.70 6.87
C GLY A 64 23.22 0.47 5.97
N PHE A 65 22.01 0.09 5.54
CA PHE A 65 21.79 -1.09 4.69
C PHE A 65 22.21 -0.90 3.22
N ASP A 66 22.74 0.27 2.85
CA ASP A 66 23.29 0.55 1.52
C ASP A 66 24.83 0.35 1.46
N GLN A 67 25.45 -0.12 2.54
CA GLN A 67 26.91 -0.26 2.62
C GLN A 67 27.46 -1.51 1.94
N THR A 68 26.63 -2.55 1.75
CA THR A 68 27.03 -3.78 1.05
C THR A 68 26.09 -4.10 -0.11
N PRO A 69 26.61 -4.61 -1.24
CA PRO A 69 25.80 -4.92 -2.42
C PRO A 69 24.75 -6.01 -2.15
N GLN A 70 24.98 -6.87 -1.16
CA GLN A 70 24.02 -7.89 -0.72
C GLN A 70 22.81 -7.27 -0.01
N GLN A 71 23.04 -6.29 0.87
CA GLN A 71 21.96 -5.61 1.62
C GLN A 71 21.18 -4.65 0.72
N GLN A 72 21.86 -4.00 -0.23
CA GLN A 72 21.22 -3.15 -1.24
C GLN A 72 20.20 -3.95 -2.08
N LYS A 73 20.56 -5.16 -2.53
CA LYS A 73 19.62 -6.06 -3.24
C LYS A 73 18.39 -6.40 -2.39
N GLN A 74 18.59 -6.65 -1.09
CA GLN A 74 17.49 -6.94 -0.16
C GLN A 74 16.59 -5.71 0.07
N LEU A 75 17.18 -4.51 0.09
CA LEU A 75 16.45 -3.25 0.21
C LEU A 75 15.54 -3.02 -1.01
N THR A 76 16.10 -3.19 -2.21
CA THR A 76 15.34 -3.09 -3.46
C THR A 76 14.21 -4.13 -3.51
N ALA A 77 14.46 -5.35 -3.06
CA ALA A 77 13.43 -6.38 -2.95
C ALA A 77 12.31 -5.99 -1.97
N ALA A 78 12.64 -5.38 -0.83
CA ALA A 78 11.64 -4.90 0.13
C ALA A 78 10.76 -3.77 -0.46
N ILE A 79 11.36 -2.85 -1.21
CA ILE A 79 10.63 -1.78 -1.91
C ILE A 79 9.68 -2.36 -2.95
N LEU A 80 10.17 -3.26 -3.81
CA LEU A 80 9.36 -3.97 -4.80
C LEU A 80 8.20 -4.73 -4.13
N LEU A 81 8.47 -5.39 -3.00
CA LEU A 81 7.46 -6.14 -2.27
C LEU A 81 6.36 -5.21 -1.72
N ASN A 82 6.71 -4.04 -1.18
CA ASN A 82 5.73 -3.05 -0.74
C ASN A 82 4.85 -2.56 -1.92
N ALA A 83 5.45 -2.32 -3.08
CA ALA A 83 4.71 -1.93 -4.28
C ALA A 83 3.73 -3.05 -4.73
N VAL A 84 4.17 -4.30 -4.76
CA VAL A 84 3.32 -5.46 -5.10
C VAL A 84 2.16 -5.60 -4.12
N ILE A 85 2.40 -5.43 -2.82
CA ILE A 85 1.34 -5.48 -1.80
C ILE A 85 0.32 -4.38 -2.01
N ALA A 86 0.77 -3.15 -2.29
CA ALA A 86 -0.14 -2.05 -2.59
C ALA A 86 -0.97 -2.33 -3.85
N LEU A 87 -0.39 -2.91 -4.90
CA LEU A 87 -1.11 -3.32 -6.12
C LEU A 87 -2.12 -4.45 -5.85
N LEU A 88 -1.77 -5.43 -5.02
CA LEU A 88 -2.69 -6.49 -4.60
C LEU A 88 -3.85 -5.92 -3.80
N ALA A 89 -3.59 -5.03 -2.85
CA ALA A 89 -4.64 -4.37 -2.06
C ALA A 89 -5.52 -3.45 -2.93
N LEU A 90 -4.94 -2.77 -3.93
CA LEU A 90 -5.69 -2.01 -4.92
C LEU A 90 -6.65 -2.93 -5.69
N THR A 91 -6.12 -4.02 -6.24
CA THR A 91 -6.89 -5.00 -7.02
C THR A 91 -8.01 -5.60 -6.18
N PHE A 92 -7.71 -6.02 -4.96
CA PHE A 92 -8.68 -6.55 -4.01
C PHE A 92 -9.78 -5.53 -3.68
N GLY A 93 -9.39 -4.28 -3.40
CA GLY A 93 -10.34 -3.22 -3.08
C GLY A 93 -11.31 -2.93 -4.23
N LEU A 94 -10.80 -2.81 -5.45
CA LEU A 94 -11.62 -2.56 -6.65
C LEU A 94 -12.62 -3.69 -6.92
N ILE A 95 -12.22 -4.95 -6.76
CA ILE A 95 -13.11 -6.11 -6.91
C ILE A 95 -14.22 -6.06 -5.86
N ARG A 96 -13.89 -5.75 -4.60
CA ARG A 96 -14.87 -5.73 -3.51
C ARG A 96 -15.85 -4.56 -3.60
N PHE A 97 -15.41 -3.40 -4.07
CA PHE A 97 -16.30 -2.26 -4.30
C PHE A 97 -17.39 -2.59 -5.33
N ARG A 98 -17.11 -3.42 -6.34
CA ARG A 98 -18.11 -3.90 -7.31
C ARG A 98 -19.23 -4.74 -6.68
N GLN A 99 -18.99 -5.39 -5.53
CA GLN A 99 -20.02 -6.15 -4.82
C GLN A 99 -20.94 -5.26 -3.96
N GLY A 100 -20.47 -4.07 -3.57
CA GLY A 100 -21.29 -3.07 -2.85
C GLY A 100 -22.33 -2.37 -3.72
N GLU A 101 -22.32 -2.63 -5.03
CA GLU A 101 -23.23 -2.10 -6.05
C GLU A 101 -24.55 -2.89 -6.12
N ARG A 102 -24.79 -3.88 -5.23
CA ARG A 102 -26.07 -4.60 -5.17
C ARG A 102 -27.16 -3.72 -4.53
N TYR A 103 -27.71 -2.82 -5.34
CA TYR A 103 -29.10 -2.41 -5.32
C TYR A 103 -29.64 -2.46 -6.75
#